data_AF-A0A0B6ZVT7-F1
#
_entry.id   AF-A0A0B6ZVT7-F1
#
_cell.length_a   1.000
_cell.length_b   1.000
_cell.length_c   1.000
_cell.angle_alpha   90.00
_cell.angle_beta   90.00
_cell.angle_gamma   90.00
#
_symmetry.space_group_name_H-M   'P 1'
#
loop_
_entity.id
_entity.type
_entity.pdbx_description
1 polymer ?
#
loop_
_entity_poly.entity_id
_entity_poly.type
_entity_poly.pdbx_seq_one_letter_code
_entity_poly.pdbx_strand_id
1 'polypeptide(L)'
;AASEMLTTIKNKMTVYCKHLQETISSLEKETAGDGEKAVVLAVYQEKCRNIYEDIDNDDSKVISDAALCKFLQTIAQLVLDLTFVEENSLIDQEFPPSSSLCSVRNIIETLQSVNNLADSVVQDKSIIDVLSSEIVECLYWRKGALLYMYCHTLNSQYSIDKMPSHYSQCLEDGVKFLTSMLCTRSSPNWLTNKLGTEMNKSSDPEEDDEDSLFAQGILSDTHLLALMYCGEMCYWHTQLKSLAEMFKLSKHSESNGTKITSLDKNVLQDSFEVDKNTYSDSNDSLIDSESQQSNIRETKDNSDTVVSNISAGGAVSSTDGIKNTIDIVKVGQLCLENYVKAAQGPMLIGGWKTTRAEEILQYFDNLKL
;
A
#
# COMPACT_ATOMS: atom_id res chain seq x y z
N ALA A 1 24.77 26.66 -16.44
CA ALA A 1 23.55 26.82 -15.63
C ALA A 1 22.32 26.23 -16.34
N ALA A 2 21.52 26.98 -17.10
CA ALA A 2 20.26 26.45 -17.68
C ALA A 2 20.45 25.25 -18.64
N SER A 3 21.44 25.31 -19.54
CA SER A 3 21.76 24.20 -20.45
C SER A 3 22.30 22.95 -19.74
N GLU A 4 22.92 23.12 -18.57
CA GLU A 4 23.53 22.02 -17.79
C GLU A 4 22.48 21.32 -16.92
N MET A 5 21.55 22.09 -16.38
CA MET A 5 20.38 21.58 -15.66
C MET A 5 19.47 20.75 -16.59
N LEU A 6 19.26 21.21 -17.83
CA LEU A 6 18.48 20.47 -18.83
C LEU A 6 19.12 19.12 -19.18
N THR A 7 20.42 19.11 -19.48
CA THR A 7 21.16 17.88 -19.76
C THR A 7 21.07 16.91 -18.58
N THR A 8 21.08 17.43 -17.35
CA THR A 8 20.91 16.62 -16.14
C THR A 8 19.52 15.99 -16.06
N ILE A 9 18.45 16.75 -16.34
CA ILE A 9 17.06 16.24 -16.32
C ILE A 9 16.87 15.15 -17.37
N LYS A 10 17.26 15.40 -18.63
CA LYS A 10 17.19 14.40 -19.71
C LYS A 10 17.93 13.14 -19.32
N ASN A 11 19.19 13.28 -18.90
CA ASN A 11 20.01 12.14 -18.51
C ASN A 11 19.36 11.30 -17.40
N LYS A 12 18.73 11.91 -16.38
CA LYS A 12 18.03 11.16 -15.33
C LYS A 12 16.87 10.33 -15.87
N MET A 13 16.04 10.91 -16.73
CA MET A 13 14.89 10.21 -17.33
C MET A 13 15.35 9.12 -18.30
N THR A 14 16.34 9.41 -19.15
CA THR A 14 16.95 8.48 -20.09
C THR A 14 17.58 7.27 -19.38
N VAL A 15 18.28 7.51 -18.26
CA VAL A 15 18.83 6.44 -17.39
C VAL A 15 17.71 5.61 -16.77
N TYR A 16 16.64 6.25 -16.32
CA TYR A 16 15.48 5.56 -15.76
C TYR A 16 14.80 4.64 -16.79
N CYS A 17 14.58 5.13 -18.02
CA CYS A 17 14.02 4.31 -19.10
C CYS A 17 14.92 3.12 -19.45
N LYS A 18 16.25 3.28 -19.44
CA LYS A 18 17.18 2.15 -19.63
C LYS A 18 17.02 1.10 -18.54
N HIS A 19 16.91 1.52 -17.29
CA HIS A 19 16.68 0.59 -16.18
C HIS A 19 15.34 -0.15 -16.34
N LEU A 20 14.27 0.55 -16.75
CA LEU A 20 12.99 -0.11 -17.04
C LEU A 20 13.10 -1.15 -18.17
N GLN A 21 13.84 -0.86 -19.23
CA GLN A 21 14.08 -1.83 -20.32
C GLN A 21 14.81 -3.08 -19.81
N GLU A 22 15.77 -2.92 -18.89
CA GLU A 22 16.46 -4.04 -18.26
C GLU A 22 15.50 -4.88 -17.40
N THR A 23 14.63 -4.23 -16.63
CA THR A 23 13.60 -4.91 -15.82
C THR A 23 12.62 -5.69 -16.69
N ILE A 24 12.09 -5.07 -17.76
CA ILE A 24 11.20 -5.75 -18.71
C ILE A 24 11.90 -6.95 -19.34
N SER A 25 13.16 -6.79 -19.75
CA SER A 25 13.96 -7.89 -20.33
C SER A 25 14.25 -9.01 -19.32
N SER A 26 14.30 -8.72 -18.02
CA SER A 26 14.41 -9.74 -16.97
C SER A 26 13.11 -10.53 -16.84
N LEU A 27 11.98 -9.81 -16.77
CA LEU A 27 10.65 -10.41 -16.68
C LEU A 27 10.34 -11.30 -17.90
N GLU A 28 10.70 -10.86 -19.11
CA GLU A 28 10.53 -11.67 -20.33
C GLU A 28 11.25 -13.03 -20.25
N LYS A 29 12.44 -13.07 -19.63
CA LYS A 29 13.20 -14.31 -19.45
C LYS A 29 12.55 -15.23 -18.41
N GLU A 30 11.99 -14.65 -17.35
CA GLU A 30 11.28 -15.40 -16.31
C GLU A 30 9.95 -15.96 -16.83
N THR A 31 9.30 -15.26 -17.76
CA THR A 31 8.01 -15.65 -18.35
C THR A 31 8.15 -16.46 -19.64
N ALA A 32 9.32 -17.04 -19.95
CA ALA A 32 9.64 -17.68 -21.24
C ALA A 32 8.79 -18.92 -21.65
N GLY A 33 7.67 -19.19 -20.96
CA GLY A 33 6.66 -20.19 -21.31
C GLY A 33 5.22 -19.69 -21.32
N ASP A 34 4.98 -18.41 -21.00
CA ASP A 34 3.64 -17.79 -20.99
C ASP A 34 3.50 -16.85 -22.20
N GLY A 35 2.85 -17.36 -23.25
CA GLY A 35 2.72 -16.67 -24.53
C GLY A 35 1.95 -15.35 -24.43
N GLU A 36 1.00 -15.22 -23.50
CA GLU A 36 0.23 -13.99 -23.33
C GLU A 36 1.04 -12.94 -22.57
N LYS A 37 1.70 -13.32 -21.46
CA LYS A 37 2.59 -12.41 -20.73
C LYS A 37 3.74 -11.92 -21.61
N ALA A 38 4.32 -12.79 -22.43
CA ALA A 38 5.39 -12.41 -23.35
C ALA A 38 4.94 -11.35 -24.38
N VAL A 39 3.72 -11.45 -24.92
CA VAL A 39 3.17 -10.44 -25.85
C VAL A 39 2.97 -9.10 -25.14
N VAL A 40 2.45 -9.12 -23.91
CA VAL A 40 2.24 -7.90 -23.12
C VAL A 40 3.57 -7.21 -22.79
N LEU A 41 4.58 -7.97 -22.36
CA LEU A 41 5.90 -7.43 -22.04
C LEU A 41 6.59 -6.85 -23.29
N ALA A 42 6.45 -7.47 -24.45
CA ALA A 42 6.97 -6.91 -25.71
C ALA A 42 6.32 -5.56 -26.06
N VAL A 43 5.02 -5.38 -25.79
CA VAL A 43 4.34 -4.09 -25.95
C VAL A 43 4.91 -3.06 -24.99
N TYR A 44 5.19 -3.43 -23.74
CA TYR A 44 5.77 -2.52 -22.75
C TYR A 44 7.22 -2.16 -23.08
N GLN A 45 7.99 -3.10 -23.61
CA GLN A 45 9.35 -2.87 -24.11
C GLN A 45 9.35 -1.82 -25.22
N GLU A 46 8.44 -1.97 -26.18
CA GLU A 46 8.27 -1.04 -27.29
C GLU A 46 7.81 0.34 -26.81
N LYS A 47 6.84 0.40 -25.90
CA LYS A 47 6.43 1.67 -25.25
C LYS A 47 7.61 2.35 -24.56
N CYS A 48 8.42 1.61 -23.80
CA CYS A 48 9.58 2.15 -23.10
C CYS A 48 10.63 2.71 -24.07
N ARG A 49 10.90 2.00 -25.17
CA ARG A 49 11.80 2.42 -26.24
C ARG A 49 11.33 3.73 -26.88
N ASN A 50 10.03 3.84 -27.17
CA ASN A 50 9.47 5.06 -27.76
C ASN A 50 9.58 6.26 -26.81
N ILE A 51 9.30 6.08 -25.51
CA ILE A 51 9.50 7.14 -24.50
C ILE A 51 10.97 7.58 -24.44
N TYR A 52 11.90 6.61 -24.43
CA TYR A 52 13.34 6.89 -24.45
C TYR A 52 13.73 7.74 -25.67
N GLU A 53 13.31 7.31 -26.86
CA GLU A 53 13.62 7.99 -28.13
C GLU A 53 13.01 9.40 -28.17
N ASP A 54 11.80 9.59 -27.67
CA ASP A 54 11.16 10.91 -27.61
C ASP A 54 11.91 11.87 -26.67
N ILE A 55 12.47 11.37 -25.55
CA ILE A 55 13.26 12.19 -24.62
C ILE A 55 14.64 12.52 -25.20
N ASP A 56 15.29 11.53 -25.83
CA ASP A 56 16.66 11.65 -26.37
C ASP A 56 16.69 12.53 -27.63
N ASN A 57 15.70 12.38 -28.51
CA ASN A 57 15.56 13.14 -29.76
C ASN A 57 14.92 14.51 -29.58
N ASP A 58 14.53 14.91 -28.37
CA ASP A 58 14.01 16.25 -28.13
C ASP A 58 15.15 17.27 -28.38
N ASP A 59 15.16 17.92 -29.54
CA ASP A 59 16.16 18.93 -29.91
C ASP A 59 15.93 20.29 -29.23
N SER A 60 14.92 20.41 -28.36
CA SER A 60 14.59 21.67 -27.71
C SER A 60 15.70 22.07 -26.74
N LYS A 61 16.14 23.33 -26.87
CA LYS A 61 17.11 23.94 -25.94
C LYS A 61 16.59 24.05 -24.50
N VAL A 62 15.29 23.86 -24.30
CA VAL A 62 14.57 23.80 -23.02
C VAL A 62 13.42 22.81 -23.21
N ILE A 63 13.33 21.76 -22.39
CA ILE A 63 12.10 20.95 -22.30
C ILE A 63 11.04 21.83 -21.64
N SER A 64 9.89 22.00 -22.29
CA SER A 64 8.78 22.71 -21.68
C SER A 64 8.24 21.95 -20.46
N ASP A 65 7.78 22.66 -19.44
CA ASP A 65 7.15 22.06 -18.27
C ASP A 65 6.03 21.07 -18.63
N ALA A 66 5.24 21.40 -19.66
CA ALA A 66 4.16 20.53 -20.14
C ALA A 66 4.70 19.22 -20.76
N ALA A 67 5.78 19.29 -21.53
CA ALA A 67 6.43 18.10 -22.08
C ALA A 67 7.06 17.24 -20.97
N LEU A 68 7.72 17.86 -19.98
CA LEU A 68 8.29 17.15 -18.84
C LEU A 68 7.21 16.39 -18.04
N CYS A 69 6.11 17.06 -17.71
CA CYS A 69 4.99 16.42 -17.01
C CYS A 69 4.42 15.27 -17.84
N LYS A 70 4.23 15.46 -19.15
CA LYS A 70 3.74 14.40 -20.05
C LYS A 70 4.66 13.18 -20.07
N PHE A 71 5.97 13.38 -20.16
CA PHE A 71 6.92 12.26 -20.12
C PHE A 71 6.88 11.52 -18.78
N LEU A 72 6.87 12.25 -17.66
CA LEU A 72 6.81 11.64 -16.33
C LEU A 72 5.51 10.87 -16.10
N GLN A 73 4.37 11.41 -16.56
CA GLN A 73 3.08 10.71 -16.53
C GLN A 73 3.08 9.45 -17.40
N THR A 74 3.68 9.51 -18.59
CA THR A 74 3.78 8.35 -19.48
C THR A 74 4.69 7.26 -18.89
N ILE A 75 5.81 7.65 -18.26
CA ILE A 75 6.68 6.74 -17.52
C ILE A 75 5.93 6.11 -16.34
N ALA A 76 5.22 6.91 -15.55
CA ALA A 76 4.43 6.43 -14.42
C ALA A 76 3.38 5.41 -14.85
N GLN A 77 2.66 5.68 -15.94
CA GLN A 77 1.67 4.77 -16.50
C GLN A 77 2.29 3.47 -16.98
N LEU A 78 3.45 3.52 -17.64
CA LEU A 78 4.19 2.32 -18.04
C LEU A 78 4.61 1.48 -16.83
N VAL A 79 5.09 2.12 -15.75
CA VAL A 79 5.46 1.42 -14.52
C VAL A 79 4.24 0.77 -13.87
N LEU A 80 3.09 1.45 -13.85
CA LEU A 80 1.83 0.87 -13.40
C LEU A 80 1.48 -0.37 -14.27
N ASP A 81 1.43 -0.22 -15.59
CA ASP A 81 1.11 -1.30 -16.52
C ASP A 81 2.07 -2.51 -16.34
N LEU A 82 3.37 -2.25 -16.15
CA LEU A 82 4.40 -3.27 -15.98
C LEU A 82 4.22 -4.07 -14.70
N THR A 83 4.15 -3.36 -13.56
CA THR A 83 4.04 -3.98 -12.24
C THR A 83 2.73 -4.77 -12.08
N PHE A 84 1.70 -4.46 -12.87
CA PHE A 84 0.42 -5.19 -12.85
C PHE A 84 0.59 -6.66 -13.26
N VAL A 85 1.56 -6.97 -14.13
CA VAL A 85 1.85 -8.35 -14.56
C VAL A 85 2.35 -9.21 -13.40
N GLU A 86 3.24 -8.65 -12.58
CA GLU A 86 3.76 -9.30 -11.38
C GLU A 86 2.69 -9.39 -10.28
N GLU A 87 1.87 -8.34 -10.11
CA GLU A 87 0.74 -8.35 -9.18
C GLU A 87 -0.27 -9.46 -9.49
N ASN A 88 -0.66 -9.63 -10.76
CA ASN A 88 -1.56 -10.72 -11.15
C ASN A 88 -0.95 -12.07 -10.84
N SER A 89 0.37 -12.23 -11.04
CA SER A 89 1.04 -13.48 -10.71
C SER A 89 1.02 -13.76 -9.19
N LEU A 90 1.06 -12.73 -8.34
CA LEU A 90 0.86 -12.88 -6.88
C LEU A 90 -0.57 -13.25 -6.51
N ILE A 91 -1.55 -12.66 -7.20
CA ILE A 91 -2.98 -12.96 -7.01
C ILE A 91 -3.27 -14.40 -7.41
N ASP A 92 -2.81 -14.84 -8.58
CA ASP A 92 -2.98 -16.21 -9.09
C ASP A 92 -2.39 -17.26 -8.13
N GLN A 93 -1.33 -16.89 -7.40
CA GLN A 93 -0.66 -17.74 -6.43
C GLN A 93 -1.24 -17.62 -5.01
N GLU A 94 -2.21 -16.73 -4.80
CA GLU A 94 -2.80 -16.41 -3.48
C GLU A 94 -1.79 -15.89 -2.44
N PHE A 95 -0.76 -15.15 -2.88
CA PHE A 95 0.26 -14.54 -2.02
C PHE A 95 0.94 -15.53 -1.04
N PRO A 96 1.61 -16.59 -1.53
CA PRO A 96 2.30 -17.56 -0.66
C PRO A 96 3.28 -16.87 0.31
N PRO A 97 3.12 -17.01 1.65
CA PRO A 97 3.90 -16.23 2.62
C PRO A 97 5.40 -16.46 2.60
N SER A 98 5.84 -17.63 2.13
CA SER A 98 7.25 -18.01 2.04
C SER A 98 8.04 -17.23 0.97
N SER A 99 7.38 -16.76 -0.08
CA SER A 99 8.05 -16.14 -1.25
C SER A 99 7.52 -14.75 -1.61
N SER A 100 6.25 -14.43 -1.29
CA SER A 100 5.58 -13.23 -1.81
C SER A 100 6.18 -11.91 -1.34
N LEU A 101 6.81 -11.88 -0.17
CA LEU A 101 7.33 -10.65 0.41
C LEU A 101 8.39 -9.97 -0.47
N CYS A 102 9.24 -10.77 -1.13
CA CYS A 102 10.28 -10.25 -2.02
C CYS A 102 9.62 -9.54 -3.22
N SER A 103 8.69 -10.22 -3.88
CA SER A 103 7.94 -9.66 -5.02
C SER A 103 7.13 -8.42 -4.63
N VAL A 104 6.41 -8.47 -3.51
CA VAL A 104 5.64 -7.30 -2.99
C VAL A 104 6.56 -6.09 -2.77
N ARG A 105 7.74 -6.31 -2.19
CA ARG A 105 8.72 -5.22 -2.00
C ARG A 105 9.25 -4.68 -3.32
N ASN A 106 9.64 -5.56 -4.25
CA ASN A 106 10.14 -5.15 -5.56
C ASN A 106 9.11 -4.31 -6.32
N ILE A 107 7.83 -4.72 -6.29
CA ILE A 107 6.75 -3.95 -6.91
C ILE A 107 6.60 -2.58 -6.24
N ILE A 108 6.55 -2.53 -4.90
CA ILE A 108 6.42 -1.27 -4.16
C ILE A 108 7.60 -0.33 -4.44
N GLU A 109 8.82 -0.85 -4.48
CA GLU A 109 10.03 -0.10 -4.79
C GLU A 109 10.00 0.43 -6.22
N THR A 110 9.54 -0.38 -7.17
CA THR A 110 9.36 0.03 -8.57
C THR A 110 8.32 1.15 -8.68
N LEU A 111 7.16 1.02 -8.03
CA LEU A 111 6.14 2.07 -7.96
C LEU A 111 6.66 3.33 -7.25
N GLN A 112 7.52 3.20 -6.23
CA GLN A 112 8.13 4.33 -5.52
C GLN A 112 9.18 5.04 -6.36
N SER A 113 9.88 4.32 -7.23
CA SER A 113 10.94 4.89 -8.07
C SER A 113 10.43 5.98 -9.02
N VAL A 114 9.14 5.94 -9.41
CA VAL A 114 8.47 6.99 -10.20
C VAL A 114 8.41 8.31 -9.43
N ASN A 115 8.02 8.26 -8.15
CA ASN A 115 8.00 9.46 -7.29
C ASN A 115 9.41 10.01 -7.12
N ASN A 116 10.39 9.12 -6.86
CA ASN A 116 11.78 9.51 -6.72
C ASN A 116 12.32 10.17 -8.00
N LEU A 117 11.94 9.67 -9.17
CA LEU A 117 12.29 10.28 -10.46
C LEU A 117 11.72 11.68 -10.56
N ALA A 118 10.41 11.84 -10.33
CA ALA A 118 9.71 13.12 -10.41
C ALA A 118 10.31 14.17 -9.45
N ASP A 119 10.55 13.82 -8.18
CA ASP A 119 11.20 14.69 -7.19
C ASP A 119 12.62 15.07 -7.62
N SER A 120 13.33 14.16 -8.29
CA SER A 120 14.70 14.41 -8.73
C SER A 120 14.79 15.36 -9.94
N VAL A 121 13.71 15.52 -10.71
CA VAL A 121 13.68 16.36 -11.91
C VAL A 121 12.84 17.63 -11.74
N VAL A 122 11.92 17.67 -10.77
CA VAL A 122 11.11 18.85 -10.45
C VAL A 122 11.34 19.23 -8.98
N GLN A 123 11.94 20.40 -8.73
CA GLN A 123 12.32 20.83 -7.38
C GLN A 123 11.27 21.72 -6.68
N ASP A 124 10.39 22.37 -7.44
CA ASP A 124 9.47 23.41 -6.93
C ASP A 124 7.97 23.10 -7.15
N LYS A 125 7.62 21.86 -7.53
CA LYS A 125 6.22 21.45 -7.73
C LYS A 125 5.88 20.25 -6.86
N SER A 126 4.61 20.15 -6.48
CA SER A 126 4.14 18.94 -5.82
C SER A 126 4.12 17.78 -6.80
N ILE A 127 4.26 16.55 -6.30
CA ILE A 127 4.16 15.34 -7.12
C ILE A 127 2.82 15.26 -7.86
N ILE A 128 1.74 15.79 -7.26
CA ILE A 128 0.39 15.84 -7.84
C ILE A 128 0.36 16.77 -9.05
N ASP A 129 1.04 17.93 -9.00
CA ASP A 129 1.11 18.86 -10.14
C ASP A 129 1.87 18.26 -11.33
N VAL A 130 2.79 17.34 -11.06
CA VAL A 130 3.65 16.72 -12.07
C VAL A 130 3.01 15.47 -12.66
N LEU A 131 2.55 14.54 -11.82
CA LEU A 131 2.02 13.25 -12.23
C LEU A 131 0.50 13.23 -12.39
N SER A 132 -0.22 14.28 -12.00
CA SER A 132 -1.68 14.30 -11.79
C SER A 132 -2.14 13.53 -10.56
N SER A 133 -3.28 13.95 -10.01
CA SER A 133 -3.90 13.30 -8.85
C SER A 133 -4.31 11.85 -9.13
N GLU A 134 -4.70 11.52 -10.36
CA GLU A 134 -5.16 10.17 -10.71
C GLU A 134 -4.03 9.14 -10.63
N ILE A 135 -2.86 9.49 -11.18
CA ILE A 135 -1.67 8.63 -11.13
C ILE A 135 -1.15 8.51 -9.70
N VAL A 136 -1.04 9.62 -8.97
CA VAL A 136 -0.55 9.62 -7.58
C VAL A 136 -1.45 8.79 -6.67
N GLU A 137 -2.76 8.95 -6.80
CA GLU A 137 -3.74 8.16 -6.05
C GLU A 137 -3.61 6.67 -6.37
N CYS A 138 -3.46 6.32 -7.66
CA CYS A 138 -3.26 4.94 -8.10
C CYS A 138 -1.95 4.33 -7.57
N LEU A 139 -0.85 5.09 -7.58
CA LEU A 139 0.44 4.65 -7.02
C LEU A 139 0.33 4.34 -5.52
N TYR A 140 -0.36 5.18 -4.75
CA TYR A 140 -0.58 4.94 -3.32
C TYR A 140 -1.55 3.80 -3.07
N TRP A 141 -2.66 3.74 -3.82
CA TRP A 141 -3.62 2.65 -3.76
C TRP A 141 -2.94 1.29 -3.93
N ARG A 142 -2.16 1.14 -5.01
CA ARG A 142 -1.53 -0.16 -5.32
C ARG A 142 -0.52 -0.59 -4.27
N LYS A 143 0.30 0.33 -3.75
CA LYS A 143 1.22 0.02 -2.64
C LYS A 143 0.47 -0.42 -1.38
N GLY A 144 -0.59 0.30 -1.03
CA GLY A 144 -1.42 0.00 0.14
C GLY A 144 -2.16 -1.33 0.00
N ALA A 145 -2.81 -1.56 -1.13
CA ALA A 145 -3.55 -2.78 -1.43
C ALA A 145 -2.64 -4.02 -1.47
N LEU A 146 -1.43 -3.92 -2.04
CA LEU A 146 -0.45 -5.01 -2.02
C LEU A 146 -0.04 -5.42 -0.61
N LEU A 147 0.25 -4.44 0.25
CA LEU A 147 0.58 -4.71 1.65
C LEU A 147 -0.61 -5.27 2.41
N TYR A 148 -1.81 -4.76 2.13
CA TYR A 148 -3.05 -5.31 2.70
C TYR A 148 -3.21 -6.80 2.31
N MET A 149 -3.13 -7.14 1.02
CA MET A 149 -3.30 -8.52 0.54
C MET A 149 -2.27 -9.46 1.18
N TYR A 150 -1.00 -9.03 1.23
CA TYR A 150 0.05 -9.80 1.89
C TYR A 150 -0.25 -10.01 3.40
N CYS A 151 -0.60 -8.94 4.12
CA CYS A 151 -0.94 -9.03 5.54
C CYS A 151 -2.20 -9.87 5.79
N HIS A 152 -3.20 -9.75 4.92
CA HIS A 152 -4.42 -10.54 4.98
C HIS A 152 -4.09 -12.03 4.87
N THR A 153 -3.28 -12.44 3.89
CA THR A 153 -2.84 -13.84 3.75
C THR A 153 -2.06 -14.32 4.98
N LEU A 154 -1.24 -13.47 5.60
CA LEU A 154 -0.58 -13.81 6.86
C LEU A 154 -1.58 -14.05 8.00
N ASN A 155 -2.58 -13.19 8.18
CA ASN A 155 -3.61 -13.38 9.21
C ASN A 155 -4.46 -14.63 9.00
N SER A 156 -4.66 -15.04 7.75
CA SER A 156 -5.37 -16.28 7.43
C SER A 156 -4.56 -17.54 7.76
N GLN A 157 -3.23 -17.46 7.81
CA GLN A 157 -2.35 -18.61 7.97
C GLN A 157 -1.67 -18.70 9.35
N TYR A 158 -1.42 -17.57 10.00
CA TYR A 158 -0.65 -17.50 11.23
C TYR A 158 -1.44 -16.87 12.36
N SER A 159 -1.27 -17.43 13.55
CA SER A 159 -1.66 -16.76 14.79
C SER A 159 -0.72 -15.58 15.06
N ILE A 160 -1.21 -14.58 15.79
CA ILE A 160 -0.51 -13.33 16.03
C ILE A 160 0.87 -13.48 16.70
N ASP A 161 1.06 -14.52 17.52
CA ASP A 161 2.33 -14.86 18.18
C ASP A 161 3.39 -15.43 17.24
N LYS A 162 2.99 -15.87 16.04
CA LYS A 162 3.84 -16.45 15.01
C LYS A 162 4.07 -15.51 13.82
N MET A 163 3.62 -14.26 13.93
CA MET A 163 3.80 -13.28 12.86
C MET A 163 5.28 -13.00 12.62
N PRO A 164 5.69 -12.85 11.35
CA PRO A 164 7.08 -12.56 11.03
C PRO A 164 7.47 -11.15 11.50
N SER A 165 8.76 -10.92 11.74
CA SER A 165 9.26 -9.67 12.34
C SER A 165 8.94 -8.41 11.52
N HIS A 166 8.80 -8.52 10.20
CA HIS A 166 8.45 -7.40 9.31
C HIS A 166 6.94 -7.09 9.27
N TYR A 167 6.09 -7.93 9.86
CA TYR A 167 4.64 -7.81 9.77
C TYR A 167 4.14 -6.44 10.27
N SER A 168 4.62 -5.99 11.43
CA SER A 168 4.28 -4.68 11.98
C SER A 168 4.62 -3.54 11.01
N GLN A 169 5.76 -3.62 10.33
CA GLN A 169 6.19 -2.60 9.38
C GLN A 169 5.30 -2.59 8.13
N CYS A 170 4.92 -3.76 7.62
CA CYS A 170 3.99 -3.88 6.50
C CYS A 170 2.61 -3.26 6.83
N LEU A 171 2.12 -3.46 8.06
CA LEU A 171 0.88 -2.84 8.52
C LEU A 171 0.99 -1.30 8.53
N GLU A 172 2.06 -0.77 9.14
CA GLU A 172 2.27 0.68 9.22
C GLU A 172 2.42 1.34 7.86
N ASP A 173 3.19 0.72 6.96
CA ASP A 173 3.41 1.27 5.63
C ASP A 173 2.16 1.17 4.76
N GLY A 174 1.39 0.09 4.88
CA GLY A 174 0.11 -0.03 4.19
C GLY A 174 -0.89 1.04 4.65
N VAL A 175 -1.00 1.27 5.97
CA VAL A 175 -1.84 2.37 6.51
C VAL A 175 -1.38 3.73 5.99
N LYS A 176 -0.07 4.01 5.96
CA LYS A 176 0.47 5.26 5.39
C LYS A 176 0.12 5.42 3.91
N PHE A 177 0.24 4.37 3.12
CA PHE A 177 -0.09 4.44 1.69
C PHE A 177 -1.59 4.63 1.46
N LEU A 178 -2.45 3.89 2.17
CA LEU A 178 -3.91 4.02 2.04
C LEU A 178 -4.39 5.40 2.51
N THR A 179 -3.85 5.92 3.60
CA THR A 179 -4.17 7.30 4.04
C THR A 179 -3.67 8.36 3.07
N SER A 180 -2.49 8.18 2.47
CA SER A 180 -1.97 9.06 1.41
C SER A 180 -2.87 9.02 0.16
N MET A 181 -3.35 7.84 -0.23
CA MET A 181 -4.32 7.65 -1.31
C MET A 181 -5.61 8.44 -1.05
N LEU A 182 -6.22 8.24 0.13
CA LEU A 182 -7.44 8.95 0.54
C LEU A 182 -7.26 10.48 0.60
N CYS A 183 -6.03 10.96 0.83
CA CYS A 183 -5.69 12.38 0.90
C CYS A 183 -5.30 13.01 -0.45
N THR A 184 -5.27 12.23 -1.56
CA THR A 184 -4.70 12.70 -2.83
C THR A 184 -5.61 13.68 -3.56
N ARG A 185 -6.91 13.34 -3.72
CA ARG A 185 -7.89 14.22 -4.40
C ARG A 185 -8.67 15.11 -3.46
N SER A 186 -8.82 14.66 -2.23
CA SER A 186 -9.52 15.35 -1.17
C SER A 186 -8.57 15.43 0.00
N SER A 187 -8.53 16.54 0.72
CA SER A 187 -7.85 16.60 2.03
C SER A 187 -8.94 16.52 3.09
N PRO A 188 -9.54 15.33 3.33
CA PRO A 188 -10.67 15.24 4.23
C PRO A 188 -10.24 15.71 5.61
N ASN A 189 -10.90 16.76 6.12
CA ASN A 189 -10.58 17.38 7.41
C ASN A 189 -10.62 16.37 8.56
N TRP A 190 -11.45 15.33 8.43
CA TRP A 190 -11.58 14.23 9.39
C TRP A 190 -10.29 13.39 9.49
N LEU A 191 -9.51 13.29 8.42
CA LEU A 191 -8.25 12.54 8.36
C LEU A 191 -7.02 13.45 8.54
N THR A 192 -6.98 14.61 7.87
CA THR A 192 -5.78 15.47 7.77
C THR A 192 -5.40 16.18 9.07
N ASN A 193 -6.38 16.64 9.86
CA ASN A 193 -6.14 17.30 11.15
C ASN A 193 -5.46 16.37 12.19
N LYS A 194 -5.32 15.07 11.90
CA LYS A 194 -4.77 14.06 12.82
C LYS A 194 -3.54 13.31 12.29
N LEU A 195 -3.15 13.52 11.02
CA LEU A 195 -1.85 13.09 10.47
C LEU A 195 -0.72 14.11 10.71
N GLY A 196 -0.98 15.19 11.45
CA GLY A 196 0.05 16.17 11.85
C GLY A 196 0.30 17.30 10.84
N THR A 197 -0.61 17.53 9.90
CA THR A 197 -0.53 18.67 8.97
C THR A 197 -1.44 19.78 9.49
N GLU A 198 -0.88 20.74 10.22
CA GLU A 198 -1.60 21.96 10.61
C GLU A 198 -1.82 22.84 9.38
N MET A 199 -3.03 22.80 8.82
CA MET A 199 -3.54 23.86 7.95
C MET A 199 -4.82 24.41 8.58
N ASN A 200 -4.72 25.62 9.11
CA ASN A 200 -5.85 26.39 9.62
C ASN A 200 -6.90 26.60 8.52
N LYS A 201 -8.03 25.90 8.61
CA LYS A 201 -9.32 26.41 8.12
C LYS A 201 -10.39 26.17 9.16
N SER A 202 -10.68 27.24 9.89
CA SER A 202 -11.90 27.43 10.66
C SER A 202 -13.05 27.73 9.69
N SER A 203 -13.85 26.72 9.43
CA SER A 203 -15.22 26.90 8.95
C SER A 203 -15.96 25.66 9.39
N ASP A 204 -16.79 25.82 10.42
CA ASP A 204 -17.76 24.81 10.84
C ASP A 204 -18.55 24.37 9.59
N PRO A 205 -18.59 23.07 9.27
CA PRO A 205 -19.43 22.58 8.19
C PRO A 205 -20.89 22.85 8.55
N GLU A 206 -21.66 23.41 7.62
CA GLU A 206 -23.12 23.43 7.75
C GLU A 206 -23.62 21.97 7.80
N GLU A 207 -24.52 21.66 8.74
CA GLU A 207 -25.00 20.29 9.03
C GLU A 207 -25.63 19.56 7.82
N ASP A 208 -25.95 20.29 6.74
CA ASP A 208 -26.56 19.75 5.52
C ASP A 208 -25.54 19.22 4.47
N ASP A 209 -24.24 19.56 4.58
CA ASP A 209 -23.18 19.11 3.64
C ASP A 209 -22.44 17.84 4.13
N GLU A 210 -22.70 17.42 5.36
CA GLU A 210 -22.00 16.30 6.02
C GLU A 210 -22.40 14.92 5.45
N ASP A 211 -23.48 14.85 4.66
CA ASP A 211 -24.02 13.62 4.08
C ASP A 211 -23.62 13.39 2.61
N SER A 212 -22.92 14.35 2.00
CA SER A 212 -22.37 14.18 0.66
C SER A 212 -21.07 13.37 0.68
N LEU A 213 -21.04 12.21 0.01
CA LEU A 213 -19.82 11.40 -0.19
C LEU A 213 -18.65 12.23 -0.73
N PHE A 214 -18.94 13.17 -1.63
CA PHE A 214 -17.95 14.05 -2.21
C PHE A 214 -17.35 15.01 -1.18
N ALA A 215 -18.16 15.51 -0.24
CA ALA A 215 -17.67 16.35 0.86
C ALA A 215 -16.81 15.55 1.86
N GLN A 216 -17.10 14.26 2.01
CA GLN A 216 -16.31 13.31 2.81
C GLN A 216 -15.03 12.84 2.10
N GLY A 217 -14.87 13.16 0.81
CA GLY A 217 -13.73 12.74 -0.03
C GLY A 217 -13.81 11.30 -0.54
N ILE A 218 -14.99 10.67 -0.48
CA ILE A 218 -15.23 9.30 -0.94
C ILE A 218 -15.73 9.35 -2.39
N LEU A 219 -14.83 9.08 -3.33
CA LEU A 219 -15.08 9.37 -4.75
C LEU A 219 -15.34 8.11 -5.61
N SER A 220 -15.08 6.92 -5.07
CA SER A 220 -15.22 5.66 -5.81
C SER A 220 -15.28 4.44 -4.88
N ASP A 221 -15.68 3.28 -5.42
CA ASP A 221 -15.60 1.97 -4.74
C ASP A 221 -14.20 1.69 -4.20
N THR A 222 -13.15 2.12 -4.91
CA THR A 222 -11.75 2.02 -4.47
C THR A 222 -11.50 2.79 -3.17
N HIS A 223 -12.15 3.95 -2.97
CA HIS A 223 -12.05 4.68 -1.70
C HIS A 223 -12.72 3.90 -0.56
N LEU A 224 -13.86 3.23 -0.80
CA LEU A 224 -14.50 2.40 0.22
C LEU A 224 -13.62 1.21 0.61
N LEU A 225 -13.02 0.54 -0.38
CA LEU A 225 -12.04 -0.52 -0.12
C LEU A 225 -10.85 0.01 0.67
N ALA A 226 -10.31 1.19 0.33
CA ALA A 226 -9.21 1.80 1.06
C ALA A 226 -9.56 2.09 2.52
N LEU A 227 -10.78 2.58 2.80
CA LEU A 227 -11.25 2.79 4.16
C LEU A 227 -11.31 1.47 4.95
N MET A 228 -11.90 0.42 4.36
CA MET A 228 -11.99 -0.89 5.01
C MET A 228 -10.61 -1.51 5.25
N TYR A 229 -9.75 -1.54 4.23
CA TYR A 229 -8.40 -2.08 4.32
C TYR A 229 -7.56 -1.33 5.35
N CYS A 230 -7.67 0.01 5.39
CA CYS A 230 -6.98 0.83 6.37
C CYS A 230 -7.44 0.48 7.79
N GLY A 231 -8.75 0.36 8.01
CA GLY A 231 -9.33 -0.05 9.29
C GLY A 231 -8.84 -1.42 9.77
N GLU A 232 -8.85 -2.43 8.90
CA GLU A 232 -8.38 -3.77 9.23
C GLU A 232 -6.88 -3.83 9.56
N MET A 233 -6.05 -3.12 8.80
CA MET A 233 -4.61 -3.06 9.10
C MET A 233 -4.35 -2.36 10.45
N CYS A 234 -5.12 -1.32 10.78
CA CYS A 234 -5.05 -0.67 12.09
C CYS A 234 -5.47 -1.63 13.22
N TYR A 235 -6.50 -2.44 12.98
CA TYR A 235 -6.95 -3.47 13.92
C TYR A 235 -5.86 -4.50 14.20
N TRP A 236 -5.30 -5.11 13.17
CA TRP A 236 -4.23 -6.10 13.32
C TRP A 236 -2.98 -5.53 14.00
N HIS A 237 -2.63 -4.28 13.70
CA HIS A 237 -1.50 -3.59 14.35
C HIS A 237 -1.75 -3.40 15.84
N THR A 238 -2.96 -3.02 16.20
CA THR A 238 -3.37 -2.81 17.58
C THR A 238 -3.35 -4.12 18.36
N GLN A 239 -3.85 -5.21 17.79
CA GLN A 239 -3.75 -6.53 18.41
C GLN A 239 -2.30 -6.93 18.68
N LEU A 240 -1.40 -6.66 17.73
CA LEU A 240 0.03 -6.99 17.85
C LEU A 240 0.69 -6.22 19.00
N LYS A 241 0.37 -4.93 19.13
CA LYS A 241 0.83 -4.08 20.24
C LYS A 241 0.31 -4.56 21.59
N SER A 242 -0.99 -4.85 21.70
CA SER A 242 -1.60 -5.35 22.93
C SER A 242 -0.94 -6.65 23.41
N LEU A 243 -0.63 -7.56 22.47
CA LEU A 243 0.09 -8.80 22.79
C LEU A 243 1.51 -8.52 23.29
N ALA A 244 2.24 -7.62 22.64
CA ALA A 244 3.59 -7.24 23.04
C ALA A 244 3.63 -6.60 24.44
N GLU A 245 2.61 -5.80 24.80
CA GLU A 245 2.48 -5.20 26.13
C GLU A 245 2.19 -6.23 27.22
N MET A 246 1.31 -7.20 26.96
CA MET A 246 1.06 -8.31 27.88
C MET A 246 2.32 -9.12 28.17
N PHE A 247 3.14 -9.42 27.16
CA PHE A 247 4.42 -10.12 27.33
C PHE A 247 5.46 -9.30 28.11
N LYS A 248 5.42 -7.96 28.02
CA LYS A 248 6.28 -7.08 28.84
C LYS A 248 5.86 -7.13 30.31
N LEU A 249 4.56 -7.06 30.58
CA LEU A 249 4.00 -7.12 31.93
C LEU A 249 4.26 -8.47 32.61
N SER A 250 4.14 -9.58 31.87
CA SER A 250 4.41 -10.91 32.42
C SER A 250 5.86 -11.08 32.87
N LYS A 251 6.83 -10.61 32.06
CA LYS A 251 8.26 -10.65 32.40
C LYS A 251 8.60 -9.78 33.61
N HIS A 252 7.93 -8.64 33.79
CA HIS A 252 8.08 -7.83 35.00
C HIS A 252 7.49 -8.51 36.25
N SER A 253 6.36 -9.21 36.13
CA SER A 253 5.74 -9.93 37.25
C SER A 253 6.55 -11.16 37.71
N GLU A 254 7.23 -11.86 36.80
CA GLU A 254 8.14 -12.97 37.13
C GLU A 254 9.42 -12.48 37.83
N SER A 255 9.89 -11.26 37.54
CA SER A 255 10.98 -10.63 38.28
C SER A 255 10.59 -10.16 39.69
N ASN A 256 9.29 -9.99 39.97
CA ASN A 256 8.75 -9.50 41.24
C ASN A 256 7.84 -10.51 41.98
N GLY A 257 7.90 -11.80 41.64
CA GLY A 257 7.35 -12.88 42.47
C GLY A 257 5.84 -12.85 42.75
N THR A 258 5.00 -12.28 41.89
CA THR A 258 3.54 -12.25 42.10
C THR A 258 2.80 -13.00 40.99
N LYS A 259 2.11 -14.09 41.35
CA LYS A 259 1.29 -14.92 40.43
C LYS A 259 0.05 -14.16 39.97
N ILE A 260 -0.11 -13.98 38.66
CA ILE A 260 -1.34 -13.48 38.03
C ILE A 260 -2.29 -14.67 37.76
N THR A 261 -3.56 -14.54 38.15
CA THR A 261 -4.62 -15.55 38.04
C THR A 261 -5.25 -15.60 36.64
N SER A 262 -5.79 -16.78 36.30
CA SER A 262 -6.17 -17.28 34.98
C SER A 262 -7.44 -16.70 34.32
N LEU A 263 -7.72 -15.40 34.41
CA LEU A 263 -8.98 -14.84 33.87
C LEU A 263 -8.87 -14.15 32.49
N ASP A 264 -7.68 -13.79 32.00
CA ASP A 264 -7.55 -13.00 30.75
C ASP A 264 -7.42 -13.80 29.45
N LYS A 265 -7.37 -15.15 29.51
CA LYS A 265 -7.16 -15.99 28.31
C LYS A 265 -8.40 -16.15 27.42
N ASN A 266 -9.60 -15.92 27.96
CA ASN A 266 -10.84 -16.24 27.25
C ASN A 266 -11.35 -15.11 26.34
N VAL A 267 -10.91 -13.86 26.53
CA VAL A 267 -11.37 -12.71 25.71
C VAL A 267 -10.82 -12.76 24.28
N LEU A 268 -9.66 -13.39 24.09
CA LEU A 268 -9.05 -13.49 22.76
C LEU A 268 -9.57 -14.68 21.97
N GLN A 269 -9.95 -15.79 22.62
CA GLN A 269 -10.27 -17.03 21.92
C GLN A 269 -11.63 -16.99 21.19
N ASP A 270 -12.59 -16.20 21.68
CA ASP A 270 -13.91 -16.01 21.04
C ASP A 270 -13.87 -15.07 19.83
N SER A 271 -12.74 -14.40 19.55
CA SER A 271 -12.58 -13.50 18.39
C SER A 271 -11.93 -14.18 17.16
N PHE A 272 -11.57 -15.47 17.26
CA PHE A 272 -10.77 -16.19 16.25
C PHE A 272 -11.57 -17.13 15.33
N GLU A 273 -12.89 -17.22 15.46
CA GLU A 273 -13.73 -17.82 14.43
C GLU A 273 -14.21 -16.75 13.44
N VAL A 274 -13.34 -16.38 12.50
CA VAL A 274 -13.77 -15.68 11.30
C VAL A 274 -14.39 -16.69 10.34
N ASP A 275 -15.65 -16.46 9.99
CA ASP A 275 -16.41 -17.21 8.99
C ASP A 275 -15.59 -17.38 7.70
N LYS A 276 -15.21 -18.63 7.41
CA LYS A 276 -14.45 -19.05 6.23
C LYS A 276 -15.23 -18.98 4.91
N ASN A 277 -16.44 -18.43 4.91
CA ASN A 277 -17.35 -18.44 3.76
C ASN A 277 -17.93 -17.04 3.50
N THR A 278 -17.15 -16.17 2.88
CA THR A 278 -17.70 -15.08 2.06
C THR A 278 -16.62 -14.67 1.07
N TYR A 279 -16.50 -15.40 -0.03
CA TYR A 279 -16.12 -14.94 -1.37
C TYR A 279 -15.88 -16.19 -2.22
N SER A 280 -16.97 -16.90 -2.54
CA SER A 280 -17.00 -17.90 -3.60
C SER A 280 -18.36 -17.82 -4.29
N ASP A 281 -18.32 -17.39 -5.55
CA ASP A 281 -19.17 -17.80 -6.67
C ASP A 281 -19.66 -16.61 -7.50
N SER A 282 -19.05 -16.45 -8.68
CA SER A 282 -19.73 -16.47 -9.97
C SER A 282 -18.71 -16.56 -11.10
N ASN A 283 -18.30 -17.79 -11.47
CA ASN A 283 -18.44 -18.32 -12.82
C ASN A 283 -17.72 -19.68 -12.93
N ASP A 284 -18.55 -20.70 -13.19
CA ASP A 284 -18.21 -22.10 -13.37
C ASP A 284 -18.32 -22.41 -14.88
N SER A 285 -17.30 -23.04 -15.48
CA SER A 285 -17.48 -24.19 -16.38
C SER A 285 -16.19 -24.73 -17.02
N LEU A 286 -15.82 -25.95 -16.59
CA LEU A 286 -15.32 -27.13 -17.36
C LEU A 286 -13.96 -27.01 -18.12
N ILE A 287 -12.97 -27.93 -18.09
CA ILE A 287 -12.88 -29.36 -17.71
C ILE A 287 -11.39 -29.81 -17.62
N ASP A 288 -11.15 -30.75 -16.71
CA ASP A 288 -10.18 -31.87 -16.61
C ASP A 288 -8.64 -31.76 -16.59
N SER A 289 -8.13 -32.23 -15.44
CA SER A 289 -7.22 -33.38 -15.24
C SER A 289 -5.75 -33.28 -15.67
N GLU A 290 -4.82 -33.27 -14.71
CA GLU A 290 -4.13 -34.49 -14.25
C GLU A 290 -3.14 -34.20 -13.10
N SER A 291 -3.20 -35.06 -12.10
CA SER A 291 -2.29 -35.16 -10.95
C SER A 291 -0.88 -35.58 -11.35
N GLN A 292 0.18 -34.99 -10.76
CA GLN A 292 1.36 -35.75 -10.30
C GLN A 292 2.04 -35.08 -9.10
N GLN A 293 2.10 -35.83 -7.99
CA GLN A 293 2.95 -35.59 -6.83
C GLN A 293 4.43 -35.67 -7.22
N SER A 294 5.26 -34.75 -6.75
CA SER A 294 6.68 -35.06 -6.56
C SER A 294 7.26 -34.39 -5.30
N ASN A 295 7.90 -35.23 -4.49
CA ASN A 295 8.61 -34.93 -3.27
C ASN A 295 9.99 -34.32 -3.58
N ILE A 296 10.33 -33.15 -3.04
CA ILE A 296 11.73 -32.70 -2.88
C ILE A 296 11.80 -31.86 -1.59
N ARG A 297 12.13 -32.48 -0.44
CA ARG A 297 13.44 -32.42 0.25
C ARG A 297 13.98 -31.01 0.51
N GLU A 298 13.84 -30.61 1.77
CA GLU A 298 14.49 -29.48 2.44
C GLU A 298 16.01 -29.49 2.24
N THR A 299 16.55 -28.36 1.81
CA THR A 299 17.94 -27.97 2.08
C THR A 299 17.93 -26.60 2.72
N LYS A 300 18.34 -26.57 4.00
CA LYS A 300 18.76 -25.38 4.73
C LYS A 300 19.83 -24.66 3.93
N ASP A 301 19.67 -23.36 3.71
CA ASP A 301 20.83 -22.48 3.59
C ASP A 301 20.59 -21.15 4.31
N ASN A 302 21.58 -20.83 5.13
CA ASN A 302 21.75 -19.58 5.86
C ASN A 302 22.14 -18.47 4.88
N SER A 303 21.42 -17.35 4.91
CA SER A 303 22.05 -16.04 4.65
C SER A 303 21.33 -14.95 5.45
N ASP A 304 21.71 -14.86 6.72
CA ASP A 304 21.61 -13.60 7.46
C ASP A 304 22.56 -12.57 6.85
N THR A 305 22.12 -11.31 6.89
CA THR A 305 22.85 -10.06 6.62
C THR A 305 22.68 -9.53 5.20
N VAL A 306 21.84 -8.50 5.03
CA VAL A 306 22.18 -7.20 4.40
C VAL A 306 20.99 -6.23 4.51
N VAL A 307 21.23 -5.17 5.30
CA VAL A 307 20.77 -3.77 5.19
C VAL A 307 19.27 -3.48 5.21
N SER A 308 18.79 -3.15 6.41
CA SER A 308 17.69 -2.23 6.66
C SER A 308 18.13 -0.79 6.35
N ASN A 309 17.43 -0.10 5.45
CA ASN A 309 17.30 1.37 5.40
C ASN A 309 16.31 1.79 4.29
N ILE A 310 15.01 1.73 4.59
CA ILE A 310 14.01 2.52 3.86
C ILE A 310 13.81 3.78 4.70
N SER A 311 14.70 4.76 4.50
CA SER A 311 14.57 6.10 5.08
C SER A 311 13.93 6.99 4.03
N ALA A 312 12.72 7.47 4.29
CA ALA A 312 12.12 8.58 3.57
C ALA A 312 12.99 9.83 3.79
N GLY A 313 13.72 10.25 2.76
CA GLY A 313 14.56 11.44 2.79
C GLY A 313 13.80 12.66 2.28
N GLY A 314 13.25 13.45 3.21
CA GLY A 314 12.92 14.86 3.01
C GLY A 314 13.69 15.67 4.03
N ALA A 315 14.62 16.52 3.58
CA ALA A 315 15.45 17.33 4.44
C ALA A 315 14.63 18.44 5.12
N VAL A 316 14.51 18.39 6.45
CA VAL A 316 14.09 19.53 7.28
C VAL A 316 15.23 19.86 8.25
N SER A 317 15.68 21.10 8.16
CA SER A 317 16.69 21.72 9.02
C SER A 317 16.26 21.71 10.49
N SER A 318 17.23 21.44 11.35
CA SER A 318 17.13 21.20 12.80
C SER A 318 16.32 22.24 13.58
N THR A 319 15.27 21.77 14.28
CA THR A 319 14.90 22.16 15.65
C THR A 319 14.09 21.02 16.31
N ASP A 320 14.39 20.76 17.57
CA ASP A 320 13.87 19.79 18.54
C ASP A 320 12.56 18.99 18.26
N GLY A 321 12.70 17.67 18.16
CA GLY A 321 12.04 16.73 19.09
C GLY A 321 10.50 16.67 19.18
N ILE A 322 9.79 16.35 18.09
CA ILE A 322 8.48 15.67 18.16
C ILE A 322 8.43 14.61 17.03
N LYS A 323 8.58 13.32 17.37
CA LYS A 323 8.19 12.23 16.45
C LYS A 323 6.67 12.21 16.42
N ASN A 324 6.06 12.86 15.43
CA ASN A 324 4.63 12.71 15.15
C ASN A 324 4.33 11.23 14.89
N THR A 325 3.89 10.54 15.94
CA THR A 325 3.54 9.12 15.87
C THR A 325 2.08 9.08 15.48
N ILE A 326 1.77 8.52 14.32
CA ILE A 326 0.39 8.36 13.85
C ILE A 326 -0.37 7.53 14.87
N ASP A 327 -1.51 8.04 15.34
CA ASP A 327 -2.42 7.29 16.20
C ASP A 327 -3.20 6.28 15.34
N ILE A 328 -2.66 5.07 15.25
CA ILE A 328 -3.18 3.99 14.41
C ILE A 328 -4.60 3.58 14.83
N VAL A 329 -4.92 3.59 16.13
CA VAL A 329 -6.27 3.26 16.60
C VAL A 329 -7.24 4.32 16.09
N LYS A 330 -6.89 5.61 16.25
CA LYS A 330 -7.77 6.69 15.80
C LYS A 330 -7.94 6.71 14.28
N VAL A 331 -6.87 6.48 13.52
CA VAL A 331 -6.96 6.34 12.05
C VAL A 331 -7.91 5.20 11.67
N GLY A 332 -7.76 4.04 12.31
CA GLY A 332 -8.62 2.88 12.07
C GLY A 332 -10.10 3.17 12.35
N GLN A 333 -10.40 3.80 13.48
CA GLN A 333 -11.77 4.21 13.83
C GLN A 333 -12.37 5.12 12.77
N LEU A 334 -11.66 6.20 12.40
CA LEU A 334 -12.16 7.18 11.45
C LEU A 334 -12.43 6.56 10.07
N CYS A 335 -11.50 5.71 9.59
CA CYS A 335 -11.69 5.02 8.32
C CYS A 335 -12.93 4.12 8.35
N LEU A 336 -13.12 3.34 9.41
CA LEU A 336 -14.26 2.41 9.53
C LEU A 336 -15.59 3.13 9.76
N GLU A 337 -15.62 4.20 10.55
CA GLU A 337 -16.81 5.04 10.74
C GLU A 337 -17.29 5.61 9.40
N ASN A 338 -16.37 6.15 8.59
CA ASN A 338 -16.67 6.66 7.25
C ASN A 338 -17.08 5.54 6.29
N TYR A 339 -16.43 4.36 6.36
CA TYR A 339 -16.83 3.19 5.57
C TYR A 339 -18.27 2.77 5.89
N VAL A 340 -18.62 2.62 7.17
CA VAL A 340 -19.97 2.22 7.61
C VAL A 340 -20.99 3.26 7.19
N LYS A 341 -20.73 4.56 7.42
CA LYS A 341 -21.62 5.66 7.01
C LYS A 341 -21.88 5.63 5.49
N ALA A 342 -20.83 5.46 4.69
CA ALA A 342 -20.96 5.39 3.23
C ALA A 342 -21.70 4.13 2.76
N ALA A 343 -21.34 2.96 3.29
CA ALA A 343 -21.90 1.67 2.92
C ALA A 343 -23.38 1.51 3.29
N GLN A 344 -23.79 2.04 4.45
CA GLN A 344 -25.19 1.97 4.91
C GLN A 344 -26.06 3.11 4.37
N GLY A 345 -25.45 4.23 3.97
CA GLY A 345 -26.16 5.36 3.40
C GLY A 345 -26.12 5.32 1.86
N PRO A 346 -25.39 6.26 1.24
CA PRO A 346 -25.45 6.51 -0.21
C PRO A 346 -24.98 5.32 -1.08
N MET A 347 -24.21 4.38 -0.54
CA MET A 347 -23.72 3.20 -1.27
C MET A 347 -24.45 1.90 -0.92
N LEU A 348 -25.57 1.97 -0.19
CA LEU A 348 -26.36 0.78 0.21
C LEU A 348 -26.77 -0.08 -0.98
N ILE A 349 -27.10 0.54 -2.11
CA ILE A 349 -27.50 -0.16 -3.35
C ILE A 349 -26.36 -1.07 -3.88
N GLY A 350 -25.10 -0.76 -3.56
CA GLY A 350 -23.92 -1.54 -3.95
C GLY A 350 -23.72 -2.83 -3.15
N GLY A 351 -24.52 -3.09 -2.09
CA GLY A 351 -24.46 -4.35 -1.34
C GLY A 351 -23.23 -4.51 -0.43
N TRP A 352 -22.57 -3.40 -0.06
CA TRP A 352 -21.41 -3.40 0.83
C TRP A 352 -21.78 -3.93 2.23
N LYS A 353 -21.00 -4.89 2.75
CA LYS A 353 -21.19 -5.44 4.10
C LYS A 353 -20.47 -4.58 5.14
N THR A 354 -21.13 -4.28 6.25
CA THR A 354 -20.54 -3.52 7.38
C THR A 354 -20.21 -4.34 8.61
N THR A 355 -20.67 -5.59 8.69
CA THR A 355 -20.52 -6.45 9.88
C THR A 355 -19.09 -6.48 10.41
N ARG A 356 -18.12 -6.70 9.51
CA ARG A 356 -16.70 -6.75 9.90
C ARG A 356 -16.17 -5.41 10.40
N ALA A 357 -16.58 -4.30 9.77
CA ALA A 357 -16.19 -2.96 10.19
C ALA A 357 -16.75 -2.62 11.57
N GLU A 358 -18.01 -2.99 11.83
CA GLU A 358 -18.69 -2.79 13.11
C GLU A 358 -18.05 -3.59 14.24
N GLU A 359 -17.66 -4.85 13.99
CA GLU A 359 -16.92 -5.67 14.95
C GLU A 359 -15.59 -5.02 15.36
N ILE A 360 -14.86 -4.49 14.38
CA ILE A 360 -13.57 -3.83 14.63
C ILE A 360 -13.76 -2.52 15.38
N LEU A 361 -14.79 -1.73 15.04
CA LEU A 361 -15.15 -0.52 15.77
C LEU A 361 -15.47 -0.83 17.23
N GLN A 362 -16.26 -1.88 17.48
CA GLN A 362 -16.56 -2.35 18.83
C GLN A 362 -15.29 -2.76 19.58
N TYR A 363 -14.35 -3.44 18.91
CA TYR A 363 -13.04 -3.75 19.49
C TYR A 363 -12.27 -2.48 19.89
N PHE A 364 -12.21 -1.47 19.02
CA PHE A 364 -11.56 -0.20 19.35
C PHE A 364 -12.26 0.55 20.49
N ASP A 365 -13.58 0.47 20.60
CA ASP A 365 -14.32 1.06 21.73
C ASP A 365 -14.02 0.36 23.06
N ASN A 366 -13.82 -0.95 23.03
CA ASN A 366 -13.46 -1.75 24.22
C ASN A 366 -12.00 -1.54 24.64
N LEU A 367 -11.14 -1.01 23.76
CA LEU A 367 -9.75 -0.67 24.05
C LEU A 367 -9.58 0.65 24.81
N LYS A 368 -10.67 1.36 25.14
CA LYS A 368 -10.62 2.59 25.96
C LYS A 368 -9.95 2.32 27.31
N LEU A 369 -8.62 2.51 27.29
CA LEU A 369 -7.68 2.77 28.38
C LEU A 369 -8.04 4.07 29.10
#